data_AF-A0A5J5I0H6-F1
#
_entry.id   AF-A0A5J5I0H6-F1
#
_cell.length_a   1.000
_cell.length_b   1.000
_cell.length_c   1.000
_cell.angle_alpha   90.00
_cell.angle_beta   90.00
_cell.angle_gamma   90.00
#
_symmetry.space_group_name_H-M   'P 1'
#
loop_
_entity.id
_entity.type
_entity.pdbx_description
1 polymer ?
#
loop_
_entity_poly.entity_id
_entity_poly.type
_entity_poly.pdbx_seq_one_letter_code
_entity_poly.pdbx_strand_id
1 'polypeptide(L)'
;MEKQFSSDRALRLAEIKKEITDFQKATNDIKRTADLMLLYVEQGVEYTTSFGYFSESFYSSMVKMFDQVATECDNDEELYNDLSNRIQEVLSMLDDCDWAFSEAIHESYYSIGWVHDEEDDEEW
;
A
#
# COMPACT_ATOMS: atom_id res chain seq x y z
N MET A 1 23.03 -15.68 -9.20
CA MET A 1 21.91 -15.18 -10.02
C MET A 1 20.86 -14.50 -9.14
N GLU A 2 20.40 -15.12 -8.06
CA GLU A 2 19.40 -14.54 -7.12
C GLU A 2 19.82 -13.20 -6.49
N LYS A 3 21.08 -13.04 -6.05
CA LYS A 3 21.56 -11.77 -5.46
C LYS A 3 21.53 -10.58 -6.43
N GLN A 4 21.85 -10.79 -7.71
CA GLN A 4 21.85 -9.74 -8.74
C GLN A 4 20.41 -9.33 -9.08
N PHE A 5 19.53 -10.32 -9.25
CA PHE A 5 18.10 -10.09 -9.51
C PHE A 5 17.35 -9.42 -8.36
N SER A 6 17.77 -9.66 -7.11
CA SER A 6 17.24 -8.95 -5.92
C SER A 6 17.71 -7.48 -5.91
N SER A 7 18.97 -7.21 -6.25
CA SER A 7 19.54 -5.86 -6.33
C SER A 7 18.87 -4.96 -7.37
N ASP A 8 18.66 -5.46 -8.60
CA ASP A 8 18.06 -4.68 -9.68
C ASP A 8 16.57 -4.35 -9.45
N ARG A 9 15.89 -5.10 -8.58
CA ARG A 9 14.49 -4.83 -8.21
C ARG A 9 14.36 -3.87 -7.06
N ALA A 10 15.22 -3.98 -6.05
CA ALA A 10 15.31 -2.98 -4.98
C ALA A 10 15.62 -1.59 -5.55
N LEU A 11 16.49 -1.51 -6.56
CA LEU A 11 16.77 -0.27 -7.29
C LEU A 11 15.53 0.29 -7.99
N ARG A 12 14.75 -0.55 -8.69
CA ARG A 12 13.52 -0.11 -9.38
C ARG A 12 12.44 0.40 -8.43
N LEU A 13 12.26 -0.23 -7.28
CA LEU A 13 11.30 0.27 -6.28
C LEU A 13 11.74 1.62 -5.69
N ALA A 14 13.04 1.79 -5.45
CA ALA A 14 13.57 3.09 -5.02
C ALA A 14 13.38 4.18 -6.09
N GLU A 15 13.53 3.84 -7.38
CA GLU A 15 13.25 4.73 -8.51
C GLU A 15 11.76 5.10 -8.58
N ILE A 16 10.85 4.13 -8.52
CA ILE A 16 9.39 4.38 -8.53
C ILE A 16 9.00 5.28 -7.36
N LYS A 17 9.50 5.00 -6.15
CA LYS A 17 9.24 5.84 -4.97
C LYS A 17 9.68 7.30 -5.20
N LYS A 18 10.82 7.49 -5.84
CA LYS A 18 11.31 8.82 -6.20
C LYS A 18 10.40 9.48 -7.23
N GLU A 19 9.96 8.74 -8.26
CA GLU A 19 9.05 9.26 -9.28
C GLU A 19 7.70 9.69 -8.71
N ILE A 20 7.13 8.93 -7.77
CA ILE A 20 5.90 9.31 -7.05
C ILE A 20 6.13 10.62 -6.27
N THR A 21 7.27 10.71 -5.57
CA THR A 21 7.61 11.92 -4.80
C THR A 21 7.78 13.15 -5.70
N ASP A 22 8.44 12.97 -6.85
CA ASP A 22 8.67 14.06 -7.82
C ASP A 22 7.37 14.45 -8.53
N PHE A 23 6.48 13.49 -8.81
CA PHE A 23 5.12 13.73 -9.29
C PHE A 23 4.32 14.59 -8.32
N GLN A 24 4.27 14.21 -7.04
CA GLN A 24 3.55 14.95 -6.01
C GLN A 24 4.02 16.40 -5.93
N LYS A 25 5.34 16.65 -5.94
CA LYS A 25 5.91 18.00 -5.90
C LYS A 25 5.58 18.83 -7.14
N ALA A 26 5.48 18.18 -8.30
CA ALA A 26 5.24 18.88 -9.57
C ALA A 26 3.77 19.23 -9.77
N THR A 27 2.85 18.40 -9.28
CA THR A 27 1.41 18.52 -9.56
C THR A 27 0.60 19.03 -8.37
N ASN A 28 1.04 18.77 -7.13
CA ASN A 28 0.22 18.86 -5.92
C ASN A 28 -1.11 18.07 -6.02
N ASP A 29 -1.19 17.08 -6.91
CA ASP A 29 -2.38 16.26 -7.09
C ASP A 29 -2.38 15.12 -6.06
N ILE A 30 -3.04 15.36 -4.93
CA ILE A 30 -3.09 14.43 -3.79
C ILE A 30 -3.77 13.12 -4.19
N LYS A 31 -4.93 13.18 -4.86
CA LYS A 31 -5.69 11.98 -5.26
C LYS A 31 -4.86 11.08 -6.18
N ARG A 32 -4.23 11.64 -7.21
CA ARG A 32 -3.35 10.85 -8.10
C ARG A 32 -2.07 10.38 -7.41
N THR A 33 -1.57 11.12 -6.43
CA THR A 33 -0.40 10.68 -5.66
C THR A 33 -0.75 9.47 -4.80
N ALA A 34 -1.89 9.49 -4.11
CA ALA A 34 -2.39 8.37 -3.32
C ALA A 34 -2.64 7.13 -4.20
N ASP A 35 -3.25 7.32 -5.37
CA ASP A 35 -3.44 6.25 -6.37
C ASP A 35 -2.13 5.56 -6.77
N LEU A 36 -1.09 6.35 -7.06
CA LEU A 36 0.25 5.83 -7.39
C LEU A 36 0.94 5.16 -6.20
N MET A 37 0.74 5.66 -4.98
CA MET A 37 1.25 5.03 -3.76
C MET A 37 0.58 3.68 -3.51
N LEU A 38 -0.74 3.58 -3.71
CA LEU A 38 -1.46 2.31 -3.61
C LEU A 38 -0.97 1.32 -4.67
N LEU A 39 -0.77 1.77 -5.91
CA LEU A 39 -0.20 0.92 -6.96
C LEU A 39 1.18 0.37 -6.58
N TYR A 40 2.02 1.17 -5.93
CA TYR A 40 3.31 0.70 -5.42
C TYR A 40 3.14 -0.41 -4.37
N VAL A 41 2.16 -0.29 -3.48
CA VAL A 41 1.84 -1.30 -2.45
C VAL A 41 1.30 -2.58 -3.08
N GLU A 42 0.34 -2.48 -4.00
CA GLU A 42 -0.23 -3.61 -4.76
C GLU A 42 0.87 -4.45 -5.39
N GLN A 43 1.78 -3.80 -6.14
CA GLN A 43 2.90 -4.51 -6.75
C GLN A 43 3.86 -5.11 -5.71
N GLY A 44 4.02 -4.49 -4.55
CA GLY A 44 4.83 -5.03 -3.46
C GLY A 44 4.24 -6.29 -2.82
N VAL A 45 2.93 -6.30 -2.60
CA VAL A 45 2.20 -7.43 -2.00
C VAL A 45 2.13 -8.60 -2.99
N GLU A 46 1.75 -8.37 -4.25
CA GLU A 46 1.77 -9.39 -5.31
C GLU A 46 3.16 -10.02 -5.46
N TYR A 47 4.21 -9.21 -5.33
CA TYR A 47 5.57 -9.69 -5.42
C TYR A 47 5.97 -10.53 -4.20
N THR A 48 5.52 -10.18 -3.01
CA THR A 48 5.74 -10.96 -1.78
C THR A 48 5.07 -12.33 -1.86
N THR A 49 3.81 -12.38 -2.29
CA THR A 49 3.06 -13.63 -2.42
C THR A 49 3.64 -14.53 -3.52
N SER A 50 4.20 -13.95 -4.59
CA SER A 50 4.77 -14.70 -5.71
C SER A 50 6.19 -15.25 -5.47
N PHE A 51 7.02 -14.54 -4.69
CA PHE A 51 8.47 -14.83 -4.61
C PHE A 51 8.99 -15.03 -3.18
N GLY A 52 8.13 -14.86 -2.17
CA GLY A 52 8.45 -15.10 -0.76
C GLY A 52 9.08 -13.89 -0.05
N TYR A 53 9.91 -14.18 0.94
CA TYR A 53 10.39 -13.17 1.89
C TYR A 53 11.40 -12.18 1.30
N PHE A 54 11.23 -10.89 1.60
CA PHE A 54 12.10 -9.80 1.19
C PHE A 54 12.82 -9.13 2.36
N SER A 55 13.65 -8.11 2.08
CA SER A 55 14.33 -7.39 3.15
C SER A 55 13.35 -6.60 4.02
N GLU A 56 13.66 -6.42 5.30
CA GLU A 56 12.88 -5.55 6.20
C GLU A 56 12.67 -4.14 5.63
N SER A 57 13.67 -3.60 4.94
CA SER A 57 13.58 -2.30 4.26
C SER A 57 12.53 -2.26 3.15
N PHE A 58 12.27 -3.39 2.49
CA PHE A 58 11.22 -3.51 1.49
C PHE A 58 9.84 -3.42 2.16
N TYR A 59 9.60 -4.23 3.20
CA TYR A 59 8.34 -4.21 3.96
C TYR A 59 8.09 -2.85 4.60
N SER A 60 9.11 -2.26 5.23
CA SER A 60 9.03 -0.90 5.80
C SER A 60 8.69 0.16 4.73
N SER A 61 9.10 -0.05 3.47
CA SER A 61 8.72 0.87 2.40
C SER A 61 7.25 0.74 2.00
N MET A 62 6.70 -0.49 2.01
CA MET A 62 5.30 -0.76 1.69
C MET A 62 4.38 -0.21 2.77
N VAL A 63 4.67 -0.50 4.03
CA VAL A 63 3.93 0.04 5.18
C VAL A 63 3.89 1.56 5.10
N LYS A 64 5.04 2.23 4.94
CA LYS A 64 5.08 3.70 4.85
C LYS A 64 4.29 4.29 3.69
N MET A 65 4.21 3.61 2.55
CA MET A 65 3.39 4.10 1.43
C MET A 65 1.90 3.89 1.73
N PHE A 66 1.55 2.74 2.31
CA PHE A 66 0.18 2.46 2.70
C PHE A 66 -0.31 3.38 3.82
N ASP A 67 0.54 3.73 4.81
CA ASP A 67 0.23 4.73 5.85
C ASP A 67 -0.15 6.08 5.23
N GLN A 68 0.54 6.49 4.16
CA GLN A 68 0.23 7.71 3.44
C GLN A 68 -1.11 7.59 2.71
N VAL A 69 -1.36 6.47 2.03
CA VAL A 69 -2.66 6.19 1.40
C VAL A 69 -3.79 6.26 2.45
N ALA A 70 -3.65 5.57 3.57
CA ALA A 70 -4.62 5.57 4.65
C ALA A 70 -4.87 6.99 5.20
N THR A 71 -3.81 7.77 5.39
CA THR A 71 -3.93 9.18 5.82
C THR A 71 -4.72 10.01 4.80
N GLU A 72 -4.46 9.87 3.50
CA GLU A 72 -5.20 10.64 2.49
C GLU A 72 -6.66 10.16 2.38
N CYS A 73 -6.93 8.86 2.51
CA CYS A 73 -8.28 8.29 2.55
C CYS A 73 -9.07 8.77 3.78
N ASP A 74 -8.46 8.83 4.96
CA ASP A 74 -9.11 9.35 6.18
C ASP A 74 -9.53 10.82 6.03
N ASN A 75 -8.77 11.60 5.26
CA ASN A 75 -9.09 13.02 5.01
C ASN A 75 -10.13 13.24 3.89
N ASP A 76 -10.43 12.24 3.07
CA ASP A 76 -11.32 12.35 1.90
C ASP A 76 -12.07 11.03 1.65
N GLU A 77 -13.33 10.97 2.10
CA GLU A 77 -14.23 9.82 1.92
C GLU A 77 -14.45 9.44 0.44
N GLU A 78 -14.49 10.42 -0.47
CA GLU A 78 -14.62 10.14 -1.92
C GLU A 78 -13.37 9.41 -2.43
N LEU A 79 -12.19 9.84 -1.99
CA LEU A 79 -10.94 9.14 -2.31
C LEU A 79 -10.90 7.73 -1.70
N TYR A 80 -11.34 7.56 -0.46
CA TYR A 80 -11.47 6.24 0.15
C TYR A 80 -12.39 5.35 -0.67
N ASN A 81 -13.59 5.81 -1.02
CA ASN A 81 -14.55 5.07 -1.84
C ASN A 81 -13.98 4.69 -3.22
N ASP A 82 -13.20 5.57 -3.85
CA ASP A 82 -12.55 5.30 -5.13
C ASP A 82 -11.47 4.21 -5.03
N LEU A 83 -10.81 4.10 -3.87
CA LEU A 83 -9.69 3.17 -3.63
C LEU A 83 -10.08 1.91 -2.84
N SER A 84 -11.25 1.87 -2.20
CA SER A 84 -11.63 0.85 -1.21
C SER A 84 -11.53 -0.57 -1.76
N ASN A 85 -12.08 -0.82 -2.96
CA ASN A 85 -12.01 -2.13 -3.60
C ASN A 85 -10.57 -2.64 -3.76
N ARG A 86 -9.65 -1.76 -4.16
CA ARG A 86 -8.23 -2.09 -4.34
C ARG A 86 -7.52 -2.29 -3.01
N ILE A 87 -7.87 -1.51 -2.00
CA ILE A 87 -7.39 -1.71 -0.64
C ILE A 87 -7.83 -3.10 -0.12
N GLN A 88 -9.09 -3.49 -0.32
CA GLN A 88 -9.57 -4.83 0.07
C GLN A 88 -8.85 -5.96 -0.67
N GLU A 89 -8.56 -5.78 -1.96
CA GLU A 89 -7.75 -6.75 -2.72
C GLU A 89 -6.36 -6.91 -2.08
N VAL A 90 -5.70 -5.80 -1.72
CA VAL A 90 -4.41 -5.84 -1.01
C VAL A 90 -4.53 -6.60 0.31
N LEU A 91 -5.52 -6.28 1.14
CA LEU A 91 -5.73 -6.91 2.45
C LEU A 91 -5.95 -8.43 2.31
N SER A 92 -6.74 -8.86 1.32
CA SER A 92 -7.02 -10.28 1.08
C SER A 92 -5.76 -11.10 0.72
N MET A 93 -4.72 -10.46 0.20
CA MET A 93 -3.45 -11.09 -0.16
C MET A 93 -2.44 -11.13 1.00
N LEU A 94 -2.71 -10.43 2.11
CA LEU A 94 -1.80 -10.38 3.25
C LEU A 94 -1.80 -11.65 4.09
N ASP A 95 -2.82 -12.50 3.96
CA ASP A 95 -2.89 -13.80 4.65
C ASP A 95 -1.71 -14.72 4.30
N ASP A 96 -1.15 -14.55 3.11
CA ASP A 96 0.03 -15.29 2.63
C ASP A 96 1.37 -14.58 2.96
N CYS A 97 1.33 -13.44 3.65
CA CYS A 97 2.50 -12.63 3.97
C CYS A 97 3.02 -12.83 5.40
N ASP A 98 4.19 -12.23 5.69
CA ASP A 98 4.75 -12.21 7.05
C ASP A 98 3.80 -11.51 8.04
N TRP A 99 3.60 -12.11 9.21
CA TRP A 99 2.61 -11.66 10.19
C TRP A 99 2.83 -10.21 10.64
N ALA A 100 4.08 -9.79 10.88
CA ALA A 100 4.38 -8.43 11.32
C ALA A 100 4.12 -7.41 10.20
N PHE A 101 4.34 -7.80 8.94
CA PHE A 101 4.01 -6.97 7.79
C PHE A 101 2.50 -6.85 7.59
N SER A 102 1.77 -7.97 7.69
CA SER A 102 0.31 -7.99 7.60
C SER A 102 -0.34 -7.12 8.69
N GLU A 103 0.08 -7.30 9.96
CA GLU A 103 -0.42 -6.52 11.10
C GLU A 103 -0.22 -5.01 10.90
N ALA A 104 0.95 -4.59 10.41
CA ALA A 104 1.24 -3.18 10.17
C ALA A 104 0.35 -2.56 9.08
N ILE A 105 0.03 -3.28 8.01
CA ILE A 105 -0.89 -2.79 6.97
C ILE A 105 -2.32 -2.71 7.50
N HIS A 106 -2.76 -3.72 8.27
CA HIS A 106 -4.08 -3.71 8.90
C HIS A 106 -4.24 -2.57 9.91
N GLU A 107 -3.21 -2.28 10.73
CA GLU A 107 -3.22 -1.14 11.67
C GLU A 107 -3.50 0.18 10.93
N SER A 108 -2.81 0.41 9.81
CA SER A 108 -3.00 1.60 8.99
C SER A 108 -4.37 1.62 8.31
N TYR A 109 -4.88 0.46 7.86
CA TYR A 109 -6.23 0.37 7.29
C TYR A 109 -7.31 0.75 8.32
N TYR A 110 -7.25 0.19 9.53
CA TYR A 110 -8.22 0.47 10.59
C TYR A 110 -8.12 1.89 11.17
N SER A 111 -7.07 2.64 10.81
CA SER A 111 -6.96 4.06 11.15
C SER A 111 -7.87 4.98 10.32
N ILE A 112 -8.39 4.49 9.20
CA ILE A 112 -9.32 5.23 8.32
C ILE A 112 -10.70 5.25 8.97
N GLY A 113 -11.25 6.44 9.23
CA GLY A 113 -12.53 6.60 9.93
C GLY A 113 -13.72 5.90 9.26
N TRP A 114 -13.73 5.83 7.94
CA TRP A 114 -14.84 5.28 7.13
C TRP A 114 -14.96 3.75 7.18
N VAL A 115 -13.89 3.05 7.60
CA VAL A 115 -13.85 1.58 7.64
C VAL A 115 -14.87 1.01 8.64
N HIS A 116 -15.10 1.72 9.74
CA HIS A 116 -16.01 1.28 10.79
C HIS A 116 -17.48 1.48 10.43
N ASP A 117 -17.78 2.31 9.43
CA ASP A 117 -19.15 2.56 8.97
C ASP A 117 -19.64 1.46 7.98
N GLU A 118 -18.72 0.74 7.31
CA GLU A 118 -19.07 -0.35 6.38
C GLU A 118 -19.46 -1.67 7.09
N GLU A 119 -18.97 -1.92 8.32
CA GLU A 119 -19.28 -3.16 9.06
C GLU A 119 -20.69 -3.15 9.70
N ASP A 120 -21.30 -1.98 9.93
CA ASP A 120 -22.63 -1.84 10.54
C ASP A 120 -23.79 -2.01 9.54
N ASP A 121 -23.53 -2.01 8.22
CA ASP A 121 -24.54 -2.19 7.18
C ASP A 121 -24.81 -3.67 6.81
N GLU A 122 -24.06 -4.63 7.38
CA GLU A 122 -24.39 -6.07 7.33
C GLU A 122 -25.37 -6.46 8.45
N GLU A 123 -26.58 -5.86 8.47
CA GLU A 123 -27.71 -6.36 9.26
C GLU A 123 -28.22 -7.69 8.67
N TRP A 124 -28.04 -8.79 9.40
CA TRP A 124 -28.56 -10.14 9.11
C TRP A 124 -30.09 -10.26 9.23
#